data_AF-A0AAW0BGR9-F1
#
_entry.id   AF-A0AAW0BGR9-F1
#
_cell.length_a   1.000
_cell.length_b   1.000
_cell.length_c   1.000
_cell.angle_alpha   90.00
_cell.angle_beta   90.00
_cell.angle_gamma   90.00
#
_symmetry.space_group_name_H-M   'P 1'
#
loop_
_entity.id
_entity.type
_entity.pdbx_description
1 polymer ?
#
loop_
_entity_poly.entity_id
_entity_poly.type
_entity_poly.pdbx_seq_one_letter_code
_entity_poly.pdbx_strand_id
1 'polypeptide(L)'
;MMDIDEREDDLVLGGQGLFVSAGVDTGDVAGDDEGISVGKDGQSKPEADLATTMSDWRPLARFFLDEMMTLEGRPKANQTACSGCGVSNATCYRCRDCIKPHLYCQSCMVSRHKERPFDRIERWNGKFFQRTSLRDLGLIIQLGHEDGSPCVLRDMARSGFVVVDMDSIQEVSVAYCSCRSEEVAGQKWQQLMRRELYPGSIEEPYTAFTFRVLALFHALTLKGKINLYDFYYGLEMRSNGGGCSDIKDRYDSFRRVTRQWQYLKMLKRGGIGNDRNRPLEDIRSGELAVRCIACPNPDINLPSDWLNVPDNERFLYHKFLSLDACFRLKRRAISSEAGDPGLLTGLAYYVEQGPYQKWVKAAPDQKETNDCSSLAAIKQANTKFNRGYATTGCLLCMCSRHEMCEPNGVVDLNRGEKFLLGDYALGSSQKLSSPLLKRVISYDIACQYCKKFFERLRLLPEEAAVVVDEGKWSFVVPKLHIRGHERPCQETYALHLHPGHFSHPPYRT
;
A
#
# COMPACT_ATOMS: atom_id res chain seq x y z
N MET A 1 16.64 -51.29 -23.72
CA MET A 1 15.52 -51.29 -22.76
C MET A 1 15.91 -50.32 -21.67
N MET A 2 15.82 -48.99 -21.80
CA MET A 2 14.74 -48.11 -22.28
C MET A 2 13.38 -48.41 -21.63
N ASP A 3 13.06 -47.60 -20.62
CA ASP A 3 11.73 -47.16 -20.15
C ASP A 3 12.00 -45.72 -19.63
N ILE A 4 11.88 -44.66 -20.44
CA ILE A 4 10.70 -43.84 -20.74
C ILE A 4 9.98 -43.36 -19.47
N ASP A 5 10.37 -42.15 -19.06
CA ASP A 5 9.76 -41.32 -18.02
C ASP A 5 8.90 -40.28 -18.73
N GLU A 6 7.57 -40.38 -18.61
CA GLU A 6 6.60 -39.48 -19.22
C GLU A 6 6.60 -38.14 -18.48
N ARG A 7 7.27 -37.14 -19.07
CA ARG A 7 7.04 -35.73 -18.76
C ARG A 7 6.00 -35.20 -19.74
N GLU A 8 4.83 -34.85 -19.23
CA GLU A 8 3.87 -34.04 -19.98
C GLU A 8 4.34 -32.58 -20.01
N ASP A 9 4.70 -32.15 -21.22
CA ASP A 9 4.97 -30.76 -21.60
C ASP A 9 3.65 -30.00 -21.77
N ASP A 10 3.33 -29.08 -20.85
CA ASP A 10 2.29 -28.07 -21.07
C ASP A 10 2.89 -26.78 -21.63
N LEU A 11 2.86 -26.71 -22.96
CA LEU A 11 3.03 -25.51 -23.79
C LEU A 11 1.85 -24.54 -23.55
N VAL A 12 2.05 -23.51 -22.73
CA VAL A 12 1.12 -22.36 -22.67
C VAL A 12 1.53 -21.33 -23.72
N LEU A 13 0.88 -21.40 -24.88
CA LEU A 13 0.85 -20.35 -25.89
C LEU A 13 0.13 -19.12 -25.33
N GLY A 14 0.76 -17.95 -25.51
CA GLY A 14 0.24 -16.65 -25.09
C GLY A 14 -1.07 -16.30 -25.79
N GLY A 15 -2.07 -15.94 -24.99
CA GLY A 15 -3.31 -15.31 -25.42
C GLY A 15 -3.60 -14.10 -24.54
N GLN A 16 -3.44 -12.90 -25.11
CA GLN A 16 -3.94 -11.66 -24.54
C GLN A 16 -5.47 -11.72 -24.48
N GLY A 17 -6.04 -11.42 -23.32
CA GLY A 17 -7.48 -11.35 -23.12
C GLY A 17 -7.79 -10.67 -21.79
N LEU A 18 -7.66 -9.34 -21.75
CA LEU A 18 -8.23 -8.51 -20.68
C LEU A 18 -9.76 -8.65 -20.73
N PHE A 19 -10.35 -9.31 -19.75
CA PHE A 19 -11.77 -9.17 -19.44
C PHE A 19 -11.92 -8.55 -18.05
N VAL A 20 -12.18 -7.24 -18.06
CA VAL A 20 -12.69 -6.48 -16.91
C VAL A 20 -14.20 -6.60 -16.97
N SER A 21 -14.82 -7.40 -16.10
CA SER A 21 -16.27 -7.40 -15.93
C SER A 21 -16.68 -6.29 -14.96
N ALA A 22 -16.96 -5.11 -15.51
CA ALA A 22 -17.80 -4.11 -14.86
C ALA A 22 -19.20 -4.22 -15.49
N GLY A 23 -20.10 -4.92 -14.81
CA GLY A 23 -21.51 -4.92 -15.17
C GLY A 23 -22.17 -3.67 -14.63
N VAL A 24 -22.52 -2.74 -15.50
CA VAL A 24 -23.56 -1.73 -15.27
C VAL A 24 -24.44 -1.73 -16.50
N ASP A 25 -25.69 -2.16 -16.32
CA ASP A 25 -26.78 -2.04 -17.27
C ASP A 25 -26.96 -0.58 -17.68
N THR A 26 -26.95 -0.31 -18.98
CA THR A 26 -27.62 0.85 -19.56
C THR A 26 -28.60 0.33 -20.59
N GLY A 27 -29.88 0.34 -20.20
CA GLY A 27 -30.99 0.04 -21.10
C GLY A 27 -31.12 1.16 -22.14
N ASP A 28 -31.21 0.73 -23.40
CA ASP A 28 -31.64 1.56 -24.52
C ASP A 28 -33.06 2.05 -24.29
N VAL A 29 -33.25 3.38 -24.32
CA VAL A 29 -34.56 3.99 -24.57
C VAL A 29 -34.35 5.05 -25.64
N ALA A 30 -34.77 4.71 -26.86
CA ALA A 30 -35.05 5.67 -27.91
C ALA A 30 -36.24 6.55 -27.48
N GLY A 31 -36.08 7.86 -27.56
CA GLY A 31 -37.14 8.83 -27.31
C GLY A 31 -36.94 10.03 -28.21
N ASP A 32 -37.89 10.20 -29.13
CA ASP A 32 -37.99 11.31 -30.08
C ASP A 32 -38.14 12.65 -29.32
N ASP A 33 -37.35 13.66 -29.70
CA ASP A 33 -37.43 15.00 -29.12
C ASP A 33 -38.04 15.96 -30.16
N GLU A 34 -39.31 16.32 -29.93
CA GLU A 34 -39.99 17.39 -30.65
C GLU A 34 -39.46 18.76 -30.18
N GLY A 35 -39.11 19.60 -31.15
CA GLY A 35 -38.47 20.88 -30.90
C GLY A 35 -39.35 21.90 -30.19
N ILE A 36 -38.74 22.66 -29.28
CA ILE A 36 -39.20 24.00 -28.91
C ILE A 36 -37.98 24.93 -28.81
N SER A 37 -37.98 25.94 -29.69
CA SER A 37 -36.99 27.02 -29.78
C SER A 37 -37.28 28.16 -28.80
N VAL A 38 -36.29 28.60 -28.01
CA VAL A 38 -36.28 29.95 -27.43
C VAL A 38 -34.86 30.52 -27.35
N GLY A 39 -34.64 31.62 -28.08
CA GLY A 39 -33.90 32.82 -27.63
C GLY A 39 -32.39 32.75 -27.39
N LYS A 40 -31.63 33.21 -28.38
CA LYS A 40 -30.21 33.62 -28.24
C LYS A 40 -30.10 34.90 -27.40
N ASP A 41 -29.10 34.97 -26.52
CA ASP A 41 -28.01 35.96 -26.60
C ASP A 41 -27.17 35.95 -25.32
N GLY A 42 -26.16 35.07 -25.31
CA GLY A 42 -25.04 35.11 -24.38
C GLY A 42 -23.79 34.71 -25.16
N GLN A 43 -22.99 35.70 -25.56
CA GLN A 43 -21.69 35.44 -26.17
C GLN A 43 -20.75 34.85 -25.10
N SER A 44 -20.80 33.54 -24.90
CA SER A 44 -19.68 32.80 -24.34
C SER A 44 -18.60 32.72 -25.40
N LYS A 45 -17.46 33.37 -25.15
CA LYS A 45 -16.21 33.06 -25.87
C LYS A 45 -16.05 31.54 -25.92
N PRO A 46 -15.71 30.92 -27.06
CA PRO A 46 -15.27 29.55 -27.03
C PRO A 46 -13.94 29.54 -26.27
N GLU A 47 -13.97 29.08 -25.02
CA GLU A 47 -12.82 28.40 -24.46
C GLU A 47 -12.51 27.29 -25.45
N ALA A 48 -11.47 27.48 -26.25
CA ALA A 48 -10.92 26.45 -27.11
C ALA A 48 -10.32 25.41 -26.17
N ASP A 49 -11.18 24.59 -25.61
CA ASP A 49 -10.83 23.36 -24.92
C ASP A 49 -10.22 22.48 -26.02
N LEU A 50 -8.90 22.55 -26.13
CA LEU A 50 -8.08 21.77 -27.07
C LEU A 50 -8.16 20.30 -26.64
N ALA A 51 -9.31 19.67 -26.88
CA ALA A 51 -9.44 18.24 -26.95
C ALA A 51 -8.71 17.78 -28.22
N THR A 52 -7.37 17.82 -28.18
CA THR A 52 -6.52 17.25 -29.22
C THR A 52 -6.74 15.75 -29.15
N THR A 53 -7.38 15.20 -30.18
CA THR A 53 -7.65 13.78 -30.27
C THR A 53 -6.41 13.04 -30.78
N MET A 54 -6.36 11.72 -30.57
CA MET A 54 -5.31 10.90 -31.20
C MET A 54 -5.34 10.97 -32.73
N SER A 55 -6.50 11.29 -33.33
CA SER A 55 -6.65 11.52 -34.77
C SER A 55 -5.91 12.77 -35.24
N ASP A 56 -5.87 13.81 -34.42
CA ASP A 56 -5.12 15.05 -34.70
C ASP A 56 -3.61 14.83 -34.56
N TRP A 57 -3.19 14.01 -33.59
CA TRP A 57 -1.78 13.69 -33.36
C TRP A 57 -1.20 12.72 -34.40
N ARG A 58 -1.98 11.75 -34.89
CA ARG A 58 -1.47 10.67 -35.76
C ARG A 58 -0.70 11.18 -37.00
N PRO A 59 -1.16 12.20 -37.74
CA PRO A 59 -0.39 12.77 -38.85
C PRO A 59 0.94 13.41 -38.42
N LEU A 60 1.04 13.87 -37.16
CA LEU A 60 2.24 14.49 -36.58
C LEU A 60 3.25 13.48 -36.04
N ALA A 61 2.87 12.20 -35.90
CA ALA A 61 3.69 11.18 -35.25
C ALA A 61 5.12 11.09 -35.83
N ARG A 62 5.29 11.33 -37.14
CA ARG A 62 6.62 11.35 -37.77
C ARG A 62 7.51 12.46 -37.22
N PHE A 63 7.00 13.67 -37.07
CA PHE A 63 7.76 14.80 -36.53
C PHE A 63 8.13 14.57 -35.06
N PHE A 64 7.22 14.00 -34.26
CA PHE A 64 7.51 13.60 -32.89
C PHE A 64 8.63 12.55 -32.83
N LEU A 65 8.60 11.56 -33.73
CA LEU A 65 9.65 10.55 -33.83
C LEU A 65 11.00 11.18 -34.22
N ASP A 66 11.03 12.10 -35.18
CA ASP A 66 12.26 12.78 -35.60
C ASP A 66 12.91 13.57 -34.45
N GLU A 67 12.12 14.23 -33.60
CA GLU A 67 12.60 14.88 -32.38
C GLU A 67 13.12 13.86 -31.34
N MET A 68 12.40 12.75 -31.12
CA MET A 68 12.88 11.67 -30.24
C MET A 68 14.22 11.09 -30.72
N MET A 69 14.36 10.85 -32.02
CA MET A 69 15.60 10.33 -32.61
C MET A 69 16.76 11.33 -32.53
N THR A 70 16.47 12.64 -32.59
CA THR A 70 17.46 13.69 -32.37
C THR A 70 18.07 13.61 -30.97
N LEU A 71 17.28 13.24 -29.95
CA LEU A 71 17.75 13.04 -28.58
C LEU A 71 18.58 11.76 -28.40
N GLU A 72 18.35 10.73 -29.22
CA GLU A 72 19.15 9.50 -29.19
C GLU A 72 20.55 9.70 -29.79
N GLY A 73 20.68 10.59 -30.78
CA GLY A 73 21.93 10.92 -31.48
C GLY A 73 22.95 11.73 -30.67
N ARG A 74 24.12 11.98 -31.28
CA ARG A 74 25.17 12.83 -30.69
C ARG A 74 24.75 14.31 -30.77
N PRO A 75 24.75 15.06 -29.65
CA PRO A 75 24.35 16.47 -29.65
C PRO A 75 25.34 17.29 -30.47
N LYS A 76 24.87 17.84 -31.60
CA LYS A 76 25.65 18.57 -32.63
C LYS A 76 26.94 17.84 -33.04
N ALA A 77 27.04 17.41 -34.30
CA ALA A 77 28.26 16.76 -34.83
C ALA A 77 29.57 17.52 -34.50
N ASN A 78 29.48 18.84 -34.30
CA ASN A 78 30.61 19.74 -34.03
C ASN A 78 30.94 19.95 -32.54
N GLN A 79 30.24 19.32 -31.59
CA GLN A 79 30.63 19.40 -30.18
C GLN A 79 31.87 18.52 -29.93
N THR A 80 33.04 19.14 -30.03
CA THR A 80 34.35 18.52 -29.78
C THR A 80 34.93 18.90 -28.42
N ALA A 81 34.31 19.85 -27.72
CA ALA A 81 34.75 20.37 -26.42
C ALA A 81 33.76 20.02 -25.30
N CYS A 82 34.31 19.76 -24.11
CA CYS A 82 33.53 19.50 -22.90
C CYS A 82 32.67 20.71 -22.54
N SER A 83 31.36 20.51 -22.34
CA SER A 83 30.45 21.59 -21.91
C SER A 83 30.75 22.16 -20.52
N GLY A 84 31.57 21.47 -19.71
CA GLY A 84 31.96 21.93 -18.37
C GLY A 84 33.25 22.75 -18.37
N CYS A 85 34.35 22.16 -18.84
CA CYS A 85 35.68 22.77 -18.76
C CYS A 85 36.24 23.30 -20.09
N GLY A 86 35.52 23.17 -21.20
CA GLY A 86 35.95 23.65 -22.52
C GLY A 86 37.08 22.86 -23.19
N VAL A 87 37.63 21.82 -22.54
CA VAL A 87 38.71 21.00 -23.09
C VAL A 87 38.24 20.26 -24.35
N SER A 88 38.94 20.48 -25.47
CA SER A 88 38.72 19.80 -26.76
C SER A 88 39.19 18.34 -26.72
N ASN A 89 38.58 17.48 -27.55
CA ASN A 89 38.93 16.06 -27.73
C ASN A 89 38.79 15.17 -26.47
N ALA A 90 38.22 15.68 -25.37
CA ALA A 90 38.00 14.94 -24.12
C ALA A 90 36.53 14.44 -23.94
N THR A 91 35.65 14.66 -24.91
CA THR A 91 34.20 14.42 -24.77
C THR A 91 33.80 13.01 -25.15
N CYS A 92 33.30 12.24 -24.18
CA CYS A 92 32.67 10.95 -24.48
C CYS A 92 31.38 10.70 -23.70
N TYR A 93 31.01 11.47 -22.67
CA TYR A 93 29.95 11.04 -21.76
C TYR A 93 28.73 11.96 -21.78
N ARG A 94 27.52 11.37 -21.74
CA ARG A 94 26.25 12.07 -21.47
C ARG A 94 25.51 11.40 -20.31
N CYS A 95 24.64 12.15 -19.65
CA CYS A 95 23.69 11.64 -18.67
C CYS A 95 22.29 11.59 -19.29
N ARG A 96 21.55 10.51 -19.08
CA ARG A 96 20.17 10.32 -19.59
C ARG A 96 19.11 11.00 -18.72
N ASP A 97 19.42 11.26 -17.45
CA ASP A 97 18.46 11.74 -16.46
C ASP A 97 18.59 13.26 -16.20
N CYS A 98 19.64 13.89 -16.73
CA CYS A 98 19.82 15.34 -16.74
C CYS A 98 19.02 16.00 -17.88
N ILE A 99 18.42 17.16 -17.60
CA ILE A 99 17.55 17.92 -18.53
C ILE A 99 18.22 18.22 -19.89
N LYS A 100 19.54 18.44 -19.92
CA LYS A 100 20.28 18.74 -21.15
C LYS A 100 21.26 17.61 -21.47
N PRO A 101 21.16 16.95 -22.64
CA PRO A 101 22.06 15.87 -23.02
C PRO A 101 23.38 16.45 -23.55
N HIS A 102 24.10 17.23 -22.75
CA HIS A 102 25.41 17.75 -23.14
C HIS A 102 26.50 16.69 -22.98
N LEU A 103 27.56 16.79 -23.80
CA LEU A 103 28.74 15.95 -23.66
C LEU A 103 29.74 16.56 -22.67
N TYR A 104 30.21 15.72 -21.75
CA TYR A 104 31.22 16.06 -20.76
C TYR A 104 32.41 15.11 -20.84
N CYS A 105 33.58 15.59 -20.41
CA CYS A 105 34.70 14.74 -20.06
C CYS A 105 34.42 13.99 -18.75
N GLN A 106 35.22 12.95 -18.47
CA GLN A 106 35.05 12.11 -17.28
C GLN A 106 35.04 12.92 -15.97
N SER A 107 36.00 13.84 -15.78
CA SER A 107 36.10 14.63 -14.55
C SER A 107 34.89 15.57 -14.34
N CYS A 108 34.43 16.23 -15.41
CA CYS A 108 33.23 17.05 -15.35
C CYS A 108 31.97 16.21 -15.09
N MET A 109 31.90 15.00 -15.67
CA MET A 109 30.78 14.08 -15.43
C MET A 109 30.71 13.69 -13.95
N VAL A 110 31.82 13.22 -13.37
CA VAL A 110 31.91 12.86 -11.94
C VAL A 110 31.59 14.06 -11.05
N SER A 111 32.19 15.23 -11.33
CA SER A 111 31.99 16.42 -10.49
C SER A 111 30.54 16.90 -10.48
N ARG A 112 29.81 16.80 -11.60
CA ARG A 112 28.41 17.23 -11.70
C ARG A 112 27.43 16.28 -11.02
N HIS A 113 27.80 15.00 -10.87
CA HIS A 113 26.92 13.95 -10.35
C HIS A 113 27.23 13.56 -8.91
N LYS A 114 28.03 14.34 -8.17
CA LYS A 114 28.26 14.10 -6.73
C LYS A 114 26.95 14.07 -5.92
N GLU A 115 25.99 14.94 -6.26
CA GLU A 115 24.65 14.98 -5.64
C GLU A 115 23.60 14.15 -6.39
N ARG A 116 23.99 13.56 -7.53
CA ARG A 116 23.13 12.69 -8.35
C ARG A 116 23.86 11.41 -8.73
N PRO A 117 24.33 10.63 -7.73
CA PRO A 117 25.21 9.50 -7.98
C PRO A 117 24.51 8.30 -8.64
N PHE A 118 23.19 8.38 -8.82
CA PHE A 118 22.37 7.29 -9.35
C PHE A 118 21.85 7.55 -10.78
N ASP A 119 22.25 8.66 -11.40
CA ASP A 119 21.89 8.96 -12.78
C ASP A 119 22.59 7.98 -13.75
N ARG A 120 21.90 7.64 -14.84
CA ARG A 120 22.36 6.73 -15.89
C ARG A 120 23.27 7.46 -16.88
N ILE A 121 24.47 6.92 -17.04
CA ILE A 121 25.51 7.50 -17.89
C ILE A 121 25.73 6.66 -19.13
N GLU A 122 26.03 7.33 -20.23
CA GLU A 122 26.40 6.69 -21.48
C GLU A 122 27.68 7.31 -22.05
N ARG A 123 28.50 6.46 -22.68
CA ARG A 123 29.72 6.82 -23.38
C ARG A 123 29.52 6.68 -24.89
N TRP A 124 29.86 7.71 -25.65
CA TRP A 124 30.03 7.64 -27.09
C TRP A 124 31.25 6.78 -27.44
N ASN A 125 31.04 5.67 -28.14
CA ASN A 125 32.11 4.75 -28.57
C ASN A 125 32.57 4.97 -30.02
N GLY A 126 32.11 6.03 -30.67
CA GLY A 126 32.37 6.31 -32.09
C GLY A 126 31.21 5.92 -33.01
N LYS A 127 30.36 4.97 -32.60
CA LYS A 127 29.21 4.49 -33.38
C LYS A 127 27.87 4.79 -32.69
N PHE A 128 27.78 4.53 -31.40
CA PHE A 128 26.57 4.73 -30.60
C PHE A 128 26.92 5.08 -29.15
N PHE A 129 25.90 5.43 -28.37
CA PHE A 129 26.02 5.62 -26.92
C PHE A 129 25.91 4.28 -26.21
N GLN A 130 27.02 3.82 -25.66
CA GLN A 130 27.11 2.61 -24.85
C GLN A 130 26.91 2.97 -23.39
N ARG A 131 26.14 2.17 -22.65
CA ARG A 131 25.96 2.36 -21.20
C ARG A 131 27.28 2.24 -20.45
N THR A 132 27.44 3.06 -19.42
CA THR A 132 28.52 3.00 -18.43
C THR A 132 27.95 3.49 -17.09
N SER A 133 28.75 3.46 -16.02
CA SER A 133 28.29 3.91 -14.71
C SER A 133 29.18 5.03 -14.16
N LEU A 134 28.64 5.84 -13.25
CA LEU A 134 29.45 6.82 -12.51
C LEU A 134 30.58 6.14 -11.72
N ARG A 135 30.36 4.90 -11.26
CA ARG A 135 31.38 4.05 -10.64
C ARG A 135 32.56 3.80 -11.59
N ASP A 136 32.31 3.41 -12.84
CA ASP A 136 33.38 3.16 -13.83
C ASP A 136 34.15 4.44 -14.17
N LEU A 137 33.49 5.59 -14.03
CA LEU A 137 34.12 6.91 -14.16
C LEU A 137 34.91 7.34 -12.92
N GLY A 138 34.85 6.59 -11.82
CA GLY A 138 35.58 6.83 -10.59
C GLY A 138 34.81 7.64 -9.54
N LEU A 139 33.48 7.81 -9.67
CA LEU A 139 32.68 8.42 -8.60
C LEU A 139 32.65 7.51 -7.38
N ILE A 140 32.96 8.08 -6.22
CA ILE A 140 32.84 7.43 -4.91
C ILE A 140 31.82 8.24 -4.11
N ILE A 141 30.80 7.55 -3.60
CA ILE A 141 29.81 8.10 -2.68
C ILE A 141 30.44 8.08 -1.29
N GLN A 142 30.90 9.23 -0.82
CA GLN A 142 31.42 9.38 0.53
C GLN A 142 30.27 9.51 1.53
N LEU A 143 30.28 8.68 2.57
CA LEU A 143 29.34 8.71 3.68
C LEU A 143 29.99 9.32 4.94
N GLY A 144 29.15 9.69 5.91
CA GLY A 144 29.56 10.20 7.22
C GLY A 144 30.00 11.66 7.27
N HIS A 145 30.41 12.24 6.15
CA HIS A 145 30.69 13.68 6.02
C HIS A 145 29.50 14.36 5.32
N GLU A 146 28.85 15.32 5.99
CA GLU A 146 27.65 15.99 5.47
C GLU A 146 27.91 16.79 4.19
N ASP A 147 29.12 17.33 4.03
CA ASP A 147 29.57 18.07 2.85
C ASP A 147 30.06 17.18 1.69
N GLY A 148 30.06 15.86 1.89
CA GLY A 148 30.57 14.89 0.92
C GLY A 148 32.08 14.97 0.68
N SER A 149 32.83 15.67 1.55
CA SER A 149 34.29 15.77 1.46
C SER A 149 34.93 14.39 1.66
N PRO A 150 35.95 14.00 0.87
CA PRO A 150 36.61 12.71 1.02
C PRO A 150 37.15 12.50 2.45
N CYS A 151 36.89 11.32 3.01
CA CYS A 151 37.44 10.96 4.32
C CYS A 151 38.86 10.41 4.18
N VAL A 152 39.78 10.91 5.02
CA VAL A 152 41.19 10.48 5.06
C VAL A 152 41.30 9.04 5.59
N LEU A 153 40.46 8.71 6.58
CA LEU A 153 40.33 7.38 7.17
C LEU A 153 39.07 6.69 6.61
N ARG A 154 38.95 6.65 5.28
CA ARG A 154 37.82 6.00 4.62
C ARG A 154 37.97 4.48 4.64
N ASP A 155 36.86 3.80 4.93
CA ASP A 155 36.71 2.36 4.72
C ASP A 155 35.86 2.14 3.47
N MET A 156 36.37 1.38 2.50
CA MET A 156 35.65 1.15 1.24
C MET A 156 34.64 0.03 1.44
N ALA A 157 33.40 0.25 1.00
CA ALA A 157 32.43 -0.83 0.90
C ALA A 157 32.95 -1.92 -0.04
N ARG A 158 32.57 -3.18 0.25
CA ARG A 158 32.93 -4.33 -0.58
C ARG A 158 32.48 -4.13 -2.03
N SER A 159 33.27 -4.66 -2.97
CA SER A 159 33.23 -4.33 -4.41
C SER A 159 31.84 -4.16 -5.04
N GLY A 160 31.09 -5.13 -5.53
CA GLY A 160 29.80 -4.90 -6.23
C GLY A 160 28.62 -4.41 -5.38
N PHE A 161 28.77 -3.32 -4.62
CA PHE A 161 27.69 -2.71 -3.84
C PHE A 161 26.61 -2.16 -4.78
N VAL A 162 25.36 -2.58 -4.59
CA VAL A 162 24.24 -2.20 -5.47
C VAL A 162 23.33 -1.18 -4.82
N VAL A 163 22.94 -0.14 -5.55
CA VAL A 163 21.84 0.75 -5.15
C VAL A 163 20.67 0.58 -6.10
N VAL A 164 19.48 0.43 -5.52
CA VAL A 164 18.20 0.45 -6.23
C VAL A 164 17.60 1.85 -6.06
N ASP A 165 17.48 2.59 -7.18
CA ASP A 165 16.82 3.89 -7.26
C ASP A 165 15.63 3.85 -8.25
N MET A 166 14.90 4.97 -8.38
CA MET A 166 13.71 5.06 -9.26
C MET A 166 14.03 4.81 -10.74
N ASP A 167 15.24 5.16 -11.20
CA ASP A 167 15.61 5.14 -12.60
C ASP A 167 16.57 4.00 -12.97
N SER A 168 17.22 3.39 -11.97
CA SER A 168 18.18 2.33 -12.21
C SER A 168 18.48 1.47 -10.98
N ILE A 169 18.83 0.22 -11.24
CA ILE A 169 19.54 -0.69 -10.35
C ILE A 169 20.98 -0.74 -10.86
N GLN A 170 21.94 -0.30 -10.04
CA GLN A 170 23.33 -0.19 -10.49
C GLN A 170 24.35 -0.43 -9.39
N GLU A 171 25.54 -0.87 -9.79
CA GLU A 171 26.70 -0.93 -8.91
C GLU A 171 27.29 0.47 -8.68
N VAL A 172 27.63 0.77 -7.43
CA VAL A 172 28.23 2.03 -7.01
C VAL A 172 29.45 1.78 -6.12
N SER A 173 30.37 2.74 -6.07
CA SER A 173 31.47 2.74 -5.10
C SER A 173 31.06 3.58 -3.88
N VAL A 174 31.06 2.96 -2.70
CA VAL A 174 30.70 3.63 -1.43
C VAL A 174 31.91 3.64 -0.51
N ALA A 175 32.15 4.76 0.17
CA ALA A 175 33.17 4.92 1.18
C ALA A 175 32.53 5.33 2.51
N TYR A 176 32.70 4.50 3.53
CA TYR A 176 32.32 4.82 4.90
C TYR A 176 33.36 5.74 5.55
N CYS A 177 32.90 6.55 6.49
CA CYS A 177 33.77 7.36 7.31
C CYS A 177 34.19 6.59 8.57
N SER A 178 35.50 6.56 8.83
CA SER A 178 36.08 6.07 10.08
C SER A 178 36.97 7.12 10.75
N CYS A 179 36.82 8.41 10.43
CA CYS A 179 37.64 9.47 11.01
C CYS A 179 37.16 9.97 12.39
N ARG A 180 35.93 9.63 12.78
CA ARG A 180 35.38 9.90 14.11
C ARG A 180 35.02 8.57 14.79
N SER A 181 34.87 8.60 16.11
CA SER A 181 34.38 7.43 16.85
C SER A 181 33.02 6.98 16.32
N GLU A 182 32.71 5.69 16.49
CA GLU A 182 31.43 5.11 16.09
C GLU A 182 30.23 5.82 16.74
N GLU A 183 30.39 6.33 17.96
CA GLU A 183 29.39 7.15 18.64
C GLU A 183 28.98 8.39 17.85
N VAL A 184 29.91 8.98 17.09
CA VAL A 184 29.69 10.22 16.33
C VAL A 184 29.39 9.90 14.85
N ALA A 185 30.26 9.12 14.20
CA ALA A 185 30.12 8.76 12.79
C ALA A 185 28.93 7.81 12.56
N GLY A 186 28.52 7.06 13.57
CA GLY A 186 27.56 5.98 13.47
C GLY A 186 28.12 4.75 12.75
N GLN A 187 27.44 3.62 12.93
CA GLN A 187 27.68 2.38 12.21
C GLN A 187 27.42 2.55 10.71
N LYS A 188 27.92 1.61 9.90
CA LYS A 188 27.76 1.58 8.42
C LYS A 188 26.31 1.81 7.99
N TRP A 189 25.35 1.12 8.62
CA TRP A 189 23.93 1.27 8.32
C TRP A 189 23.38 2.67 8.66
N GLN A 190 23.85 3.31 9.73
CA GLN A 190 23.45 4.67 10.10
C GLN A 190 23.99 5.69 9.10
N GLN A 191 25.23 5.52 8.66
CA GLN A 191 25.84 6.38 7.65
C GLN A 191 25.09 6.31 6.31
N LEU A 192 24.61 5.13 5.91
CA LEU A 192 23.72 4.96 4.76
C LEU A 192 22.39 5.68 4.97
N MET A 193 21.73 5.45 6.11
CA MET A 193 20.44 6.07 6.43
C MET A 193 20.50 7.61 6.45
N ARG A 194 21.61 8.18 6.96
CA ARG A 194 21.87 9.63 6.95
C ARG A 194 22.01 10.22 5.54
N ARG A 195 22.32 9.39 4.54
CA ARG A 195 22.34 9.75 3.11
C ARG A 195 21.09 9.25 2.36
N GLU A 196 20.01 8.97 3.08
CA GLU A 196 18.74 8.49 2.53
C GLU A 196 18.86 7.16 1.75
N LEU A 197 19.82 6.32 2.14
CA LEU A 197 20.02 4.99 1.63
C LEU A 197 19.60 3.98 2.68
N TYR A 198 18.48 3.32 2.46
CA TYR A 198 17.98 2.27 3.33
C TYR A 198 18.77 0.98 3.09
N PRO A 199 19.49 0.44 4.08
CA PRO A 199 20.35 -0.72 3.88
C PRO A 199 19.54 -2.03 3.76
N GLY A 200 19.97 -2.93 2.88
CA GLY A 200 19.35 -4.25 2.71
C GLY A 200 19.73 -5.29 3.77
N SER A 201 20.77 -5.01 4.55
CA SER A 201 21.30 -5.78 5.68
C SER A 201 21.96 -4.82 6.68
N ILE A 202 22.11 -5.24 7.95
CA ILE A 202 22.59 -4.34 9.03
C ILE A 202 24.11 -4.38 9.16
N GLU A 203 24.69 -5.57 9.36
CA GLU A 203 26.10 -5.74 9.73
C GLU A 203 27.06 -5.30 8.60
N GLU A 204 26.94 -5.93 7.43
CA GLU A 204 27.72 -5.58 6.23
C GLU A 204 26.75 -5.34 5.06
N PRO A 205 26.27 -4.09 4.89
CA PRO A 205 25.41 -3.73 3.78
C PRO A 205 26.13 -3.91 2.44
N TYR A 206 25.52 -4.68 1.54
CA TYR A 206 25.98 -4.84 0.16
C TYR A 206 24.95 -4.33 -0.87
N THR A 207 23.81 -3.88 -0.37
CA THR A 207 22.73 -3.30 -1.17
C THR A 207 22.04 -2.22 -0.35
N ALA A 208 21.66 -1.13 -1.01
CA ALA A 208 20.79 -0.13 -0.42
C ALA A 208 19.68 0.30 -1.38
N PHE A 209 18.60 0.80 -0.81
CA PHE A 209 17.42 1.29 -1.52
C PHE A 209 17.27 2.76 -1.19
N THR A 210 17.13 3.62 -2.19
CA THR A 210 16.93 5.04 -1.92
C THR A 210 15.58 5.26 -1.22
N PHE A 211 15.49 6.26 -0.34
CA PHE A 211 14.21 6.60 0.29
C PHE A 211 13.14 6.96 -0.74
N ARG A 212 13.55 7.56 -1.87
CA ARG A 212 12.63 7.91 -2.96
C ARG A 212 12.01 6.69 -3.64
N VAL A 213 12.73 5.61 -3.89
CA VAL A 213 12.15 4.40 -4.48
C VAL A 213 11.16 3.73 -3.52
N LEU A 214 11.50 3.71 -2.22
CA LEU A 214 10.60 3.19 -1.18
C LEU A 214 9.35 4.06 -1.00
N ALA A 215 9.49 5.38 -1.05
CA ALA A 215 8.36 6.31 -1.00
C ALA A 215 7.45 6.17 -2.23
N LEU A 216 8.03 6.10 -3.43
CA LEU A 216 7.29 5.90 -4.68
C LEU A 216 6.52 4.58 -4.67
N PHE A 217 7.20 3.48 -4.33
CA PHE A 217 6.55 2.17 -4.23
C PHE A 217 5.40 2.19 -3.23
N HIS A 218 5.62 2.75 -2.02
CA HIS A 218 4.58 2.86 -1.01
C HIS A 218 3.37 3.65 -1.55
N ALA A 219 3.56 4.77 -2.22
CA ALA A 219 2.45 5.52 -2.83
C ALA A 219 1.71 4.71 -3.90
N LEU A 220 2.43 4.00 -4.78
CA LEU A 220 1.84 3.19 -5.85
C LEU A 220 1.10 1.95 -5.34
N THR A 221 1.54 1.34 -4.25
CA THR A 221 0.78 0.25 -3.60
C THR A 221 -0.57 0.73 -3.09
N LEU A 222 -0.66 1.96 -2.57
CA LEU A 222 -1.89 2.52 -2.02
C LEU A 222 -2.83 3.06 -3.10
N LYS A 223 -2.29 3.76 -4.12
CA LYS A 223 -3.10 4.42 -5.15
C LYS A 223 -3.31 3.55 -6.40
N GLY A 224 -2.25 2.95 -6.91
CA GLY A 224 -2.25 2.16 -8.14
C GLY A 224 -2.50 0.66 -7.91
N LYS A 225 -2.47 0.20 -6.64
CA LYS A 225 -2.57 -1.23 -6.27
C LYS A 225 -1.53 -2.11 -6.98
N ILE A 226 -0.38 -1.51 -7.32
CA ILE A 226 0.74 -2.22 -7.96
C ILE A 226 1.35 -3.15 -6.92
N ASN A 227 1.56 -4.42 -7.29
CA ASN A 227 2.23 -5.38 -6.43
C ASN A 227 3.76 -5.21 -6.47
N LEU A 228 4.44 -5.76 -5.46
CA LEU A 228 5.91 -5.66 -5.34
C LEU A 228 6.66 -6.24 -6.55
N TYR A 229 6.16 -7.36 -7.09
CA TYR A 229 6.77 -8.08 -8.21
C TYR A 229 6.83 -7.19 -9.45
N ASP A 230 5.68 -6.70 -9.92
CA ASP A 230 5.59 -5.88 -11.12
C ASP A 230 6.35 -4.56 -10.98
N PHE A 231 6.34 -3.96 -9.78
CA PHE A 231 7.12 -2.74 -9.55
C PHE A 231 8.63 -3.00 -9.65
N TYR A 232 9.13 -4.02 -8.96
CA TYR A 232 10.56 -4.32 -8.94
C TYR A 232 11.08 -4.74 -10.32
N TYR A 233 10.40 -5.67 -10.99
CA TYR A 233 10.80 -6.11 -12.33
C TYR A 233 10.57 -5.01 -13.39
N GLY A 234 9.65 -4.07 -13.16
CA GLY A 234 9.56 -2.84 -13.94
C GLY A 234 10.81 -1.96 -13.82
N LEU A 235 11.37 -1.81 -12.60
CA LEU A 235 12.65 -1.13 -12.38
C LEU A 235 13.81 -1.88 -13.05
N GLU A 236 13.81 -3.21 -12.98
CA GLU A 236 14.81 -4.04 -13.65
C GLU A 236 14.73 -3.87 -15.18
N MET A 237 13.53 -3.91 -15.77
CA MET A 237 13.34 -3.64 -17.20
C MET A 237 13.80 -2.23 -17.59
N ARG A 238 13.54 -1.22 -16.74
CA ARG A 238 14.04 0.14 -16.96
C ARG A 238 15.57 0.21 -16.91
N SER A 239 16.18 -0.62 -16.07
CA SER A 239 17.64 -0.69 -15.87
C SER A 239 18.34 -1.52 -16.95
N ASN A 240 17.77 -2.66 -17.35
CA ASN A 240 18.37 -3.68 -18.20
C ASN A 240 17.32 -4.43 -19.04
N GLY A 241 16.38 -3.72 -19.67
CA GLY A 241 15.31 -4.34 -20.46
C GLY A 241 15.78 -5.19 -21.64
N GLY A 242 17.04 -5.02 -22.09
CA GLY A 242 17.65 -5.87 -23.11
C GLY A 242 18.35 -7.12 -22.55
N GLY A 243 18.40 -7.32 -21.22
CA GLY A 243 19.10 -8.44 -20.59
C GLY A 243 20.61 -8.47 -20.83
N CYS A 244 21.20 -7.34 -21.23
CA CYS A 244 22.60 -7.27 -21.68
C CYS A 244 23.62 -7.12 -20.53
N SER A 245 23.16 -6.87 -19.31
CA SER A 245 23.99 -6.81 -18.10
C SER A 245 23.60 -7.87 -17.08
N ASP A 246 24.56 -8.42 -16.35
CA ASP A 246 24.33 -9.33 -15.22
C ASP A 246 23.95 -8.53 -13.95
N ILE A 247 22.67 -8.12 -13.86
CA ILE A 247 22.13 -7.49 -12.65
C ILE A 247 21.63 -8.61 -11.74
N LYS A 248 22.33 -8.84 -10.63
CA LYS A 248 21.86 -9.80 -9.64
C LYS A 248 20.56 -9.33 -9.00
N ASP A 249 19.61 -10.23 -8.85
CA ASP A 249 18.31 -9.96 -8.23
C ASP A 249 18.43 -9.48 -6.77
N ARG A 250 17.61 -8.51 -6.39
CA ARG A 250 17.46 -7.90 -5.05
C ARG A 250 16.01 -7.89 -4.57
N TYR A 251 15.11 -8.57 -5.27
CA TYR A 251 13.68 -8.65 -4.96
C TYR A 251 13.40 -9.05 -3.51
N ASP A 252 14.04 -10.10 -3.00
CA ASP A 252 13.84 -10.55 -1.62
C ASP A 252 14.29 -9.52 -0.58
N SER A 253 15.38 -8.79 -0.87
CA SER A 253 15.83 -7.70 0.00
C SER A 253 14.85 -6.52 -0.06
N PHE A 254 14.34 -6.20 -1.24
CA PHE A 254 13.32 -5.17 -1.42
C PHE A 254 12.01 -5.52 -0.69
N ARG A 255 11.59 -6.79 -0.74
CA ARG A 255 10.42 -7.30 0.00
C ARG A 255 10.56 -7.06 1.51
N ARG A 256 11.74 -7.31 2.09
CA ARG A 256 11.98 -7.06 3.52
C ARG A 256 12.01 -5.57 3.85
N VAL A 257 12.80 -4.80 3.10
CA VAL A 257 12.98 -3.37 3.36
C VAL A 257 11.69 -2.58 3.20
N THR A 258 10.81 -2.95 2.25
CA THR A 258 9.51 -2.28 2.10
C THR A 258 8.59 -2.49 3.31
N ARG A 259 8.60 -3.67 3.93
CA ARG A 259 7.87 -3.93 5.19
C ARG A 259 8.43 -3.11 6.35
N GLN A 260 9.75 -3.06 6.50
CA GLN A 260 10.43 -2.25 7.52
C GLN A 260 10.14 -0.76 7.33
N TRP A 261 10.19 -0.27 6.08
CA TRP A 261 9.83 1.09 5.71
C TRP A 261 8.39 1.42 6.13
N GLN A 262 7.42 0.58 5.78
CA GLN A 262 6.01 0.80 6.15
C GLN A 262 5.82 0.83 7.68
N TYR A 263 6.48 -0.06 8.42
CA TYR A 263 6.48 -0.06 9.88
C TYR A 263 7.03 1.26 10.46
N LEU A 264 8.22 1.68 10.03
CA LEU A 264 8.83 2.94 10.46
C LEU A 264 7.98 4.16 10.08
N LYS A 265 7.33 4.15 8.91
CA LYS A 265 6.39 5.19 8.51
C LYS A 265 5.17 5.25 9.42
N MET A 266 4.69 4.10 9.91
CA MET A 266 3.60 4.08 10.89
C MET A 266 4.01 4.63 12.25
N LEU A 267 5.18 4.23 12.76
CA LEU A 267 5.75 4.80 13.99
C LEU A 267 5.93 6.32 13.89
N LYS A 268 6.50 6.80 12.78
CA LYS A 268 6.69 8.24 12.55
C LYS A 268 5.34 8.98 12.49
N ARG A 269 4.33 8.42 11.85
CA ARG A 269 2.99 9.02 11.76
C ARG A 269 2.27 9.04 13.11
N GLY A 270 2.49 8.02 13.95
CA GLY A 270 1.98 7.96 15.32
C GLY A 270 2.73 8.87 16.30
N GLY A 271 3.74 9.62 15.84
CA GLY A 271 4.49 10.56 16.69
C GLY A 271 5.55 9.90 17.59
N ILE A 272 5.75 8.58 17.50
CA ILE A 272 6.68 7.83 18.38
C ILE A 272 8.11 8.36 18.28
N GLY A 273 8.56 8.73 17.07
CA GLY A 273 9.91 9.28 16.87
C GLY A 273 10.16 10.64 17.55
N ASN A 274 9.12 11.33 18.02
CA ASN A 274 9.25 12.60 18.75
C ASN A 274 9.34 12.39 20.28
N ASP A 275 9.02 11.20 20.78
CA ASP A 275 9.09 10.84 22.19
C ASP A 275 10.32 9.95 22.44
N ARG A 276 11.49 10.57 22.60
CA ARG A 276 12.77 9.85 22.69
C ARG A 276 12.91 8.99 23.95
N ASN A 277 12.11 9.24 24.98
CA ASN A 277 12.21 8.54 26.26
C ASN A 277 11.28 7.33 26.32
N ARG A 278 10.34 7.22 25.38
CA ARG A 278 9.36 6.15 25.35
C ARG A 278 9.89 4.97 24.52
N PRO A 279 10.11 3.80 25.12
CA PRO A 279 10.49 2.60 24.39
C PRO A 279 9.35 2.12 23.47
N LEU A 280 9.68 1.37 22.41
CA LEU A 280 8.68 0.89 21.44
C LEU A 280 7.71 -0.12 22.05
N GLU A 281 8.16 -0.80 23.10
CA GLU A 281 7.42 -1.75 23.91
C GLU A 281 6.27 -1.09 24.68
N ASP A 282 6.36 0.22 24.94
CA ASP A 282 5.33 0.99 25.66
C ASP A 282 4.22 1.50 24.74
N ILE A 283 4.27 1.24 23.42
CA ILE A 283 3.20 1.62 22.48
C ILE A 283 1.94 0.86 22.88
N ARG A 284 0.86 1.61 23.16
CA ARG A 284 -0.39 1.04 23.66
C ARG A 284 -1.15 0.36 22.53
N SER A 285 -2.01 -0.56 22.93
CA SER A 285 -2.84 -1.31 22.01
C SER A 285 -3.71 -0.37 21.15
N GLY A 286 -3.65 -0.54 19.83
CA GLY A 286 -4.37 0.27 18.85
C GLY A 286 -3.95 1.74 18.76
N GLU A 287 -2.84 2.16 19.37
CA GLU A 287 -2.44 3.56 19.44
C GLU A 287 -2.04 4.16 18.09
N LEU A 288 -1.42 3.36 17.20
CA LEU A 288 -0.96 3.81 15.90
C LEU A 288 -2.08 3.87 14.85
N ALA A 289 -3.29 3.40 15.20
CA ALA A 289 -4.42 3.40 14.29
C ALA A 289 -4.97 4.82 14.07
N VAL A 290 -5.21 5.17 12.81
CA VAL A 290 -5.90 6.42 12.48
C VAL A 290 -7.39 6.20 12.69
N ARG A 291 -7.91 6.74 13.80
CA ARG A 291 -9.33 6.65 14.13
C ARG A 291 -10.18 7.52 13.19
N CYS A 292 -11.44 7.12 13.02
CA CYS A 292 -12.41 7.97 12.33
C CYS A 292 -12.67 9.25 13.12
N ILE A 293 -12.30 10.40 12.55
CA ILE A 293 -12.43 11.72 13.19
C ILE A 293 -13.89 12.14 13.44
N ALA A 294 -14.82 11.58 12.67
CA ALA A 294 -16.25 11.89 12.75
C ALA A 294 -17.03 10.85 13.58
N CYS A 295 -16.40 9.75 14.00
CA CYS A 295 -17.03 8.83 14.95
C CYS A 295 -17.09 9.49 16.34
N PRO A 296 -18.15 9.21 17.12
CA PRO A 296 -18.29 9.76 18.46
C PRO A 296 -17.15 9.28 19.36
N ASN A 297 -16.44 10.23 19.98
CA ASN A 297 -15.35 9.99 20.89
C ASN A 297 -15.44 10.98 22.07
N PRO A 298 -15.90 10.49 23.24
CA PRO A 298 -15.98 11.30 24.45
C PRO A 298 -14.64 11.99 24.74
N ASP A 299 -14.72 13.21 25.28
CA ASP A 299 -13.58 14.06 25.62
C ASP A 299 -12.74 14.57 24.44
N ILE A 300 -13.08 14.18 23.20
CA ILE A 300 -12.40 14.64 21.98
C ILE A 300 -13.32 15.46 21.08
N ASN A 301 -14.45 14.88 20.66
CA ASN A 301 -15.34 15.51 19.67
C ASN A 301 -16.83 15.50 20.07
N LEU A 302 -17.14 15.16 21.33
CA LEU A 302 -18.49 15.23 21.87
C LEU A 302 -18.61 16.39 22.88
N PRO A 303 -19.76 17.08 22.97
CA PRO A 303 -20.07 18.03 24.04
C PRO A 303 -19.98 17.37 25.42
N SER A 304 -19.67 18.10 26.49
CA SER A 304 -19.54 17.54 27.84
C SER A 304 -20.83 16.93 28.40
N ASP A 305 -21.98 17.40 27.92
CA ASP A 305 -23.32 16.99 28.33
C ASP A 305 -23.97 15.99 27.34
N TRP A 306 -23.20 15.39 26.43
CA TRP A 306 -23.68 14.46 25.40
C TRP A 306 -24.52 13.28 25.94
N LEU A 307 -24.36 12.91 27.21
CA LEU A 307 -25.15 11.87 27.89
C LEU A 307 -26.57 12.31 28.27
N ASN A 308 -26.77 13.62 28.43
CA ASN A 308 -28.00 14.22 28.96
C ASN A 308 -28.92 14.76 27.86
N VAL A 309 -28.57 14.57 26.59
CA VAL A 309 -29.41 15.01 25.48
C VAL A 309 -30.77 14.29 25.47
N PRO A 310 -31.83 14.93 24.97
CA PRO A 310 -33.13 14.32 24.78
C PRO A 310 -33.06 12.99 24.02
N ASP A 311 -33.96 12.06 24.32
CA ASP A 311 -33.95 10.72 23.70
C ASP A 311 -33.98 10.73 22.17
N ASN A 312 -34.72 11.70 21.60
CA ASN A 312 -34.81 11.91 20.15
C ASN A 312 -33.52 12.45 19.52
N GLU A 313 -32.51 12.84 20.29
CA GLU A 313 -31.22 13.37 19.79
C GLU A 313 -30.03 12.45 20.09
N ARG A 314 -30.18 11.47 21.00
CA ARG A 314 -29.12 10.52 21.37
C ARG A 314 -28.48 9.81 20.18
N PHE A 315 -29.24 9.63 19.10
CA PHE A 315 -28.76 9.01 17.86
C PHE A 315 -27.58 9.73 17.21
N LEU A 316 -27.40 11.04 17.49
CA LEU A 316 -26.28 11.84 16.99
C LEU A 316 -24.94 11.29 17.48
N TYR A 317 -24.93 10.65 18.65
CA TYR A 317 -23.73 10.11 19.30
C TYR A 317 -23.62 8.57 19.19
N HIS A 318 -24.47 7.93 18.38
CA HIS A 318 -24.35 6.50 18.12
C HIS A 318 -23.14 6.20 17.23
N LYS A 319 -22.40 5.14 17.60
CA LYS A 319 -21.28 4.63 16.80
C LYS A 319 -21.77 3.51 15.89
N PHE A 320 -21.71 3.73 14.59
CA PHE A 320 -22.08 2.73 13.59
C PHE A 320 -20.85 1.92 13.18
N LEU A 321 -20.93 0.61 13.35
CA LEU A 321 -19.85 -0.34 13.11
C LEU A 321 -20.32 -1.40 12.12
N SER A 322 -19.50 -1.69 11.11
CA SER A 322 -19.74 -2.77 10.15
C SER A 322 -18.78 -3.91 10.44
N LEU A 323 -19.28 -5.14 10.34
CA LEU A 323 -18.47 -6.35 10.26
C LEU A 323 -18.51 -6.88 8.82
N ASP A 324 -17.36 -7.07 8.21
CA ASP A 324 -17.23 -7.61 6.85
C ASP A 324 -15.95 -8.44 6.68
N ALA A 325 -16.02 -9.47 5.83
CA ALA A 325 -14.94 -10.40 5.60
C ALA A 325 -14.32 -10.24 4.20
N CYS A 326 -13.01 -10.00 4.14
CA CYS A 326 -12.23 -9.96 2.91
C CYS A 326 -11.47 -11.28 2.68
N PHE A 327 -11.95 -12.10 1.75
CA PHE A 327 -11.35 -13.39 1.37
C PHE A 327 -10.21 -13.29 0.34
N ARG A 328 -9.78 -12.07 -0.02
CA ARG A 328 -8.70 -11.83 -0.99
C ARG A 328 -7.33 -11.70 -0.32
N LEU A 329 -7.29 -11.33 0.95
CA LEU A 329 -6.05 -11.18 1.74
C LEU A 329 -5.60 -12.53 2.30
N LYS A 330 -5.00 -13.34 1.44
CA LYS A 330 -4.53 -14.69 1.79
C LYS A 330 -3.05 -14.70 2.10
N ARG A 331 -2.67 -15.50 3.10
CA ARG A 331 -1.27 -15.75 3.47
C ARG A 331 -0.95 -17.23 3.36
N ARG A 332 0.04 -17.58 2.53
CA ARG A 332 0.50 -18.96 2.39
C ARG A 332 1.21 -19.44 3.66
N ALA A 333 1.06 -20.72 3.98
CA ALA A 333 1.71 -21.38 5.12
C ALA A 333 3.15 -21.78 4.78
N ILE A 334 4.03 -20.78 4.57
CA ILE A 334 5.43 -20.97 4.17
C ILE A 334 6.45 -20.46 5.20
N SER A 335 6.01 -19.88 6.31
CA SER A 335 6.85 -19.34 7.38
C SER A 335 6.18 -19.50 8.75
N SER A 336 6.87 -19.11 9.82
CA SER A 336 6.42 -19.12 11.21
C SER A 336 6.55 -17.74 11.85
N GLU A 337 5.87 -17.51 12.98
CA GLU A 337 5.98 -16.24 13.73
C GLU A 337 7.42 -15.97 14.20
N ALA A 338 8.17 -17.03 14.55
CA ALA A 338 9.56 -16.90 14.96
C ALA A 338 10.49 -16.43 13.83
N GLY A 339 10.19 -16.82 12.59
CA GLY A 339 11.00 -16.45 11.42
C GLY A 339 10.51 -15.19 10.69
N ASP A 340 9.21 -14.90 10.75
CA ASP A 340 8.60 -13.74 10.11
C ASP A 340 7.47 -13.13 10.98
N PRO A 341 7.83 -12.41 12.05
CA PRO A 341 6.85 -11.87 12.97
C PRO A 341 6.04 -10.72 12.37
N GLY A 342 4.83 -10.53 12.88
CA GLY A 342 4.01 -9.37 12.56
C GLY A 342 4.53 -8.11 13.26
N LEU A 343 4.97 -7.10 12.49
CA LEU A 343 5.57 -5.87 13.05
C LEU A 343 4.57 -4.90 13.71
N LEU A 344 3.28 -5.00 13.39
CA LEU A 344 2.24 -4.05 13.82
C LEU A 344 1.09 -4.72 14.60
N THR A 345 1.24 -5.99 14.99
CA THR A 345 0.17 -6.75 15.64
C THR A 345 -0.23 -6.09 16.94
N GLY A 346 -1.51 -5.75 17.11
CA GLY A 346 -2.02 -5.09 18.32
C GLY A 346 -1.69 -3.60 18.42
N LEU A 347 -0.82 -3.05 17.57
CA LEU A 347 -0.41 -1.63 17.65
C LEU A 347 -1.30 -0.71 16.81
N ALA A 348 -1.97 -1.23 15.80
CA ALA A 348 -2.79 -0.47 14.86
C ALA A 348 -4.17 -1.13 14.60
N TYR A 349 -4.41 -1.65 13.39
CA TYR A 349 -5.71 -2.18 12.98
C TYR A 349 -5.88 -3.67 13.28
N TYR A 350 -4.81 -4.45 13.14
CA TYR A 350 -4.84 -5.88 13.45
C TYR A 350 -4.74 -6.11 14.95
N VAL A 351 -5.52 -7.05 15.47
CA VAL A 351 -5.40 -7.52 16.85
C VAL A 351 -4.02 -8.09 17.14
N GLU A 352 -3.67 -8.19 18.43
CA GLU A 352 -2.49 -8.90 18.88
C GLU A 352 -2.61 -10.39 18.54
N GLN A 353 -1.66 -10.91 17.74
CA GLN A 353 -1.82 -12.23 17.13
C GLN A 353 -1.65 -13.39 18.11
N GLY A 354 -0.79 -13.27 19.10
CA GLY A 354 -0.53 -14.34 20.07
C GLY A 354 -1.79 -14.75 20.86
N PRO A 355 -2.39 -13.82 21.63
CA PRO A 355 -3.62 -14.09 22.38
C PRO A 355 -4.78 -14.52 21.47
N TYR A 356 -4.94 -13.85 20.31
CA TYR A 356 -5.97 -14.18 19.33
C TYR A 356 -5.85 -15.63 18.83
N GLN A 357 -4.67 -16.06 18.39
CA GLN A 357 -4.47 -17.41 17.87
C GLN A 357 -4.67 -18.48 18.96
N LYS A 358 -4.27 -18.19 20.21
CA LYS A 358 -4.52 -19.08 21.35
C LYS A 358 -6.02 -19.28 21.57
N TRP A 359 -6.80 -18.20 21.52
CA TRP A 359 -8.24 -18.24 21.68
C TRP A 359 -8.93 -18.99 20.53
N VAL A 360 -8.58 -18.70 19.28
CA VAL A 360 -9.14 -19.38 18.10
C VAL A 360 -8.86 -20.88 18.11
N LYS A 361 -7.68 -21.33 18.58
CA LYS A 361 -7.34 -22.75 18.70
C LYS A 361 -8.12 -23.47 19.80
N ALA A 362 -8.47 -22.77 20.88
CA ALA A 362 -9.23 -23.33 21.98
C ALA A 362 -10.75 -23.36 21.71
N ALA A 363 -11.22 -22.57 20.74
CA ALA A 363 -12.64 -22.48 20.42
C ALA A 363 -13.17 -23.79 19.81
N PRO A 364 -14.32 -24.29 20.27
CA PRO A 364 -14.96 -25.47 19.69
C PRO A 364 -15.40 -25.18 18.24
N ASP A 365 -15.51 -26.24 17.43
CA ASP A 365 -16.08 -26.10 16.09
C ASP A 365 -17.56 -25.68 16.18
N GLN A 366 -17.84 -24.46 15.77
CA GLN A 366 -19.20 -23.91 15.72
C GLN A 366 -19.80 -24.25 14.35
N LYS A 367 -20.79 -25.15 14.33
CA LYS A 367 -21.64 -25.37 13.16
C LYS A 367 -22.79 -24.38 13.22
N GLU A 368 -22.68 -23.30 12.47
CA GLU A 368 -23.71 -22.26 12.43
C GLU A 368 -24.93 -22.75 11.65
N THR A 369 -26.09 -22.75 12.30
CA THR A 369 -27.39 -23.01 11.67
C THR A 369 -27.99 -21.69 11.22
N ASN A 370 -28.17 -21.52 9.91
CA ASN A 370 -28.85 -20.37 9.34
C ASN A 370 -30.34 -20.70 9.17
N ASP A 371 -31.16 -20.13 10.05
CA ASP A 371 -32.61 -20.28 9.99
C ASP A 371 -33.25 -19.32 8.96
N CYS A 372 -32.49 -18.34 8.47
CA CYS A 372 -32.91 -17.40 7.42
C CYS A 372 -32.52 -17.97 6.04
N SER A 373 -33.51 -18.43 5.29
CA SER A 373 -33.40 -19.42 4.20
C SER A 373 -32.75 -18.97 2.87
N SER A 374 -32.19 -17.76 2.78
CA SER A 374 -31.80 -17.14 1.49
C SER A 374 -30.31 -16.83 1.30
N LEU A 375 -29.45 -17.05 2.29
CA LEU A 375 -28.03 -16.66 2.23
C LEU A 375 -27.14 -17.78 1.67
N ALA A 376 -27.43 -18.22 0.44
CA ALA A 376 -26.64 -19.25 -0.25
C ALA A 376 -25.15 -18.87 -0.44
N ALA A 377 -24.84 -17.57 -0.50
CA ALA A 377 -23.49 -17.04 -0.68
C ALA A 377 -22.51 -17.42 0.46
N ILE A 378 -23.00 -17.48 1.70
CA ILE A 378 -22.17 -17.76 2.89
C ILE A 378 -21.75 -19.24 2.92
N LYS A 379 -22.64 -20.14 2.47
CA LYS A 379 -22.34 -21.58 2.37
C LYS A 379 -21.22 -21.89 1.36
N GLN A 380 -21.05 -21.08 0.31
CA GLN A 380 -19.97 -21.26 -0.67
C GLN A 380 -18.64 -20.62 -0.25
N ALA A 381 -18.66 -19.53 0.53
CA ALA A 381 -17.43 -18.88 1.01
C ALA A 381 -16.66 -19.79 1.99
N ASN A 382 -17.37 -20.50 2.86
CA ASN A 382 -16.80 -21.37 3.89
C ASN A 382 -16.28 -22.73 3.36
N THR A 383 -16.51 -23.07 2.09
CA THR A 383 -16.16 -24.38 1.49
C THR A 383 -14.96 -24.36 0.55
N LYS A 384 -14.37 -23.19 0.25
CA LYS A 384 -13.21 -23.09 -0.66
C LYS A 384 -11.95 -23.71 -0.03
N PHE A 385 -11.16 -24.41 -0.85
CA PHE A 385 -9.91 -25.09 -0.48
C PHE A 385 -8.97 -24.21 0.38
N ASN A 386 -8.71 -24.65 1.61
CA ASN A 386 -7.85 -23.94 2.59
C ASN A 386 -6.45 -24.57 2.73
N ARG A 387 -6.14 -25.62 1.97
CA ARG A 387 -4.85 -26.33 2.07
C ARG A 387 -3.70 -25.43 1.59
N GLY A 388 -2.65 -25.32 2.40
CA GLY A 388 -1.45 -24.51 2.08
C GLY A 388 -1.53 -23.03 2.48
N TYR A 389 -2.63 -22.59 3.11
CA TYR A 389 -2.77 -21.23 3.63
C TYR A 389 -2.74 -21.21 5.16
N ALA A 390 -1.99 -20.25 5.72
CA ALA A 390 -2.02 -19.94 7.15
C ALA A 390 -3.20 -19.01 7.48
N THR A 391 -3.56 -18.14 6.53
CA THR A 391 -4.68 -17.19 6.62
C THR A 391 -5.44 -17.19 5.29
N THR A 392 -6.77 -17.28 5.35
CA THR A 392 -7.67 -17.41 4.17
C THR A 392 -8.37 -16.10 3.79
N GLY A 393 -8.20 -15.07 4.61
CA GLY A 393 -8.79 -13.75 4.49
C GLY A 393 -8.65 -12.99 5.81
N CYS A 394 -9.35 -11.87 5.96
CA CYS A 394 -9.50 -11.18 7.24
C CYS A 394 -10.95 -10.76 7.45
N LEU A 395 -11.36 -10.60 8.70
CA LEU A 395 -12.61 -9.96 9.08
C LEU A 395 -12.29 -8.61 9.70
N LEU A 396 -13.04 -7.58 9.32
CA LEU A 396 -12.81 -6.20 9.70
C LEU A 396 -14.02 -5.66 10.47
N CYS A 397 -13.75 -5.02 11.60
CA CYS A 397 -14.64 -4.09 12.28
C CYS A 397 -14.27 -2.67 11.85
N MET A 398 -15.23 -1.96 11.24
CA MET A 398 -15.01 -0.66 10.61
C MET A 398 -16.11 0.31 10.99
N CYS A 399 -15.81 1.61 10.96
CA CYS A 399 -16.84 2.64 10.95
C CYS A 399 -17.71 2.51 9.69
N SER A 400 -19.01 2.25 9.85
CA SER A 400 -19.93 2.08 8.71
C SER A 400 -20.17 3.36 7.92
N ARG A 401 -19.94 4.54 8.53
CA ARG A 401 -20.25 5.84 7.92
C ARG A 401 -19.13 6.38 7.04
N HIS A 402 -17.88 6.03 7.35
CA HIS A 402 -16.70 6.62 6.71
C HIS A 402 -15.68 5.56 6.26
N GLU A 403 -16.03 4.27 6.37
CA GLU A 403 -15.23 3.14 5.86
C GLU A 403 -13.80 3.09 6.44
N MET A 404 -13.65 3.56 7.68
CA MET A 404 -12.37 3.53 8.38
C MET A 404 -12.30 2.32 9.30
N CYS A 405 -11.23 1.53 9.19
CA CYS A 405 -10.98 0.40 10.09
C CYS A 405 -10.84 0.91 11.53
N GLU A 406 -11.50 0.23 12.46
CA GLU A 406 -11.32 0.53 13.88
C GLU A 406 -9.94 0.03 14.38
N PRO A 407 -9.37 0.69 15.39
CA PRO A 407 -8.19 0.16 16.09
C PRO A 407 -8.47 -1.25 16.61
N ASN A 408 -7.53 -2.17 16.41
CA ASN A 408 -7.68 -3.60 16.72
C ASN A 408 -8.98 -4.25 16.20
N GLY A 409 -9.56 -3.71 15.13
CA GLY A 409 -10.78 -4.21 14.53
C GLY A 409 -10.57 -5.33 13.52
N VAL A 410 -9.32 -5.73 13.22
CA VAL A 410 -9.03 -6.69 12.14
C VAL A 410 -8.46 -8.00 12.68
N VAL A 411 -9.04 -9.11 12.24
CA VAL A 411 -8.63 -10.47 12.61
C VAL A 411 -8.41 -11.36 11.39
N ASP A 412 -7.49 -12.31 11.52
CA ASP A 412 -7.16 -13.28 10.47
C ASP A 412 -8.21 -14.41 10.38
N LEU A 413 -8.69 -14.74 9.19
CA LEU A 413 -9.58 -15.89 8.98
C LEU A 413 -8.77 -17.19 8.82
N ASN A 414 -9.09 -18.21 9.62
CA ASN A 414 -8.48 -19.53 9.51
C ASN A 414 -9.24 -20.48 8.56
N ARG A 415 -10.57 -20.47 8.60
CA ARG A 415 -11.47 -21.26 7.74
C ARG A 415 -12.80 -20.53 7.60
N GLY A 416 -12.89 -19.67 6.59
CA GLY A 416 -14.11 -18.93 6.34
C GLY A 416 -14.46 -17.96 7.46
N GLU A 417 -15.67 -17.44 7.41
CA GLU A 417 -16.21 -16.54 8.42
C GLU A 417 -16.90 -17.34 9.53
N LYS A 418 -16.66 -16.96 10.79
CA LYS A 418 -17.29 -17.53 11.99
C LYS A 418 -17.65 -16.39 12.94
N PHE A 419 -18.78 -16.49 13.63
CA PHE A 419 -19.22 -15.47 14.60
C PHE A 419 -18.18 -15.14 15.65
N LEU A 420 -17.46 -16.15 16.15
CA LEU A 420 -16.39 -15.96 17.13
C LEU A 420 -15.31 -14.97 16.63
N LEU A 421 -14.96 -15.01 15.34
CA LEU A 421 -13.95 -14.10 14.78
C LEU A 421 -14.48 -12.65 14.78
N GLY A 422 -15.75 -12.48 14.42
CA GLY A 422 -16.47 -11.20 14.51
C GLY A 422 -16.55 -10.69 15.94
N ASP A 423 -16.87 -11.56 16.90
CA ASP A 423 -16.93 -11.21 18.32
C ASP A 423 -15.57 -10.70 18.82
N TYR A 424 -14.46 -11.37 18.48
CA TYR A 424 -13.12 -10.97 18.91
C TYR A 424 -12.69 -9.64 18.28
N ALA A 425 -12.93 -9.46 16.97
CA ALA A 425 -12.65 -8.21 16.27
C ALA A 425 -13.41 -7.03 16.88
N LEU A 426 -14.71 -7.23 17.11
CA LEU A 426 -15.58 -6.22 17.71
C LEU A 426 -15.18 -5.93 19.16
N GLY A 427 -14.95 -6.97 19.98
CA GLY A 427 -14.57 -6.84 21.38
C GLY A 427 -13.23 -6.11 21.56
N SER A 428 -12.19 -6.55 20.85
CA SER A 428 -10.86 -5.93 20.90
C SER A 428 -10.89 -4.46 20.48
N SER A 429 -11.65 -4.14 19.44
CA SER A 429 -11.87 -2.76 19.02
C SER A 429 -12.67 -1.93 20.03
N GLN A 430 -13.80 -2.45 20.51
CA GLN A 430 -14.71 -1.69 21.37
C GLN A 430 -14.21 -1.56 22.82
N LYS A 431 -13.25 -2.39 23.24
CA LYS A 431 -12.46 -2.19 24.47
C LYS A 431 -11.69 -0.86 24.45
N LEU A 432 -11.32 -0.37 23.26
CA LEU A 432 -10.62 0.90 23.06
C LEU A 432 -11.56 2.10 22.86
N SER A 433 -12.86 1.90 23.06
CA SER A 433 -13.93 2.89 22.89
C SER A 433 -14.73 3.03 24.19
N SER A 434 -15.27 4.22 24.47
CA SER A 434 -16.02 4.45 25.71
C SER A 434 -17.19 3.45 25.85
N PRO A 435 -17.35 2.76 26.99
CA PRO A 435 -18.44 1.82 27.21
C PRO A 435 -19.81 2.50 27.17
N LEU A 436 -19.88 3.82 27.42
CA LEU A 436 -21.12 4.59 27.47
C LEU A 436 -21.77 4.82 26.10
N LEU A 437 -21.02 4.70 25.00
CA LEU A 437 -21.52 4.89 23.64
C LEU A 437 -22.49 3.76 23.24
N LYS A 438 -23.57 4.12 22.55
CA LYS A 438 -24.41 3.11 21.90
C LYS A 438 -23.79 2.70 20.56
N ARG A 439 -23.69 1.40 20.32
CA ARG A 439 -23.14 0.78 19.12
C ARG A 439 -24.26 0.23 18.24
N VAL A 440 -24.21 0.55 16.96
CA VAL A 440 -25.10 0.00 15.94
C VAL A 440 -24.27 -0.90 15.05
N ILE A 441 -24.47 -2.21 15.16
CA ILE A 441 -23.72 -3.23 14.45
C ILE A 441 -24.45 -3.57 13.15
N SER A 442 -23.85 -3.14 12.04
CA SER A 442 -24.25 -3.48 10.69
C SER A 442 -23.55 -4.75 10.25
N TYR A 443 -24.32 -5.79 9.91
CA TYR A 443 -23.77 -7.05 9.45
C TYR A 443 -24.77 -7.76 8.55
N ASP A 444 -24.29 -8.38 7.46
CA ASP A 444 -25.13 -9.08 6.49
C ASP A 444 -26.02 -10.12 7.16
N ILE A 445 -25.54 -10.77 8.21
CA ILE A 445 -26.27 -11.77 8.98
C ILE A 445 -26.57 -11.34 10.40
N ALA A 446 -26.74 -10.02 10.62
CA ALA A 446 -27.04 -9.45 11.93
C ALA A 446 -28.21 -10.17 12.64
N CYS A 447 -29.25 -10.57 11.91
CA CYS A 447 -30.42 -11.27 12.45
C CYS A 447 -30.12 -12.67 13.04
N GLN A 448 -29.05 -13.32 12.60
CA GLN A 448 -28.57 -14.58 13.17
C GLN A 448 -27.48 -14.31 14.21
N TYR A 449 -26.56 -13.39 13.90
CA TYR A 449 -25.44 -13.02 14.75
C TYR A 449 -25.87 -12.59 16.15
N CYS A 450 -26.95 -11.80 16.25
CA CYS A 450 -27.42 -11.21 17.51
C CYS A 450 -28.01 -12.23 18.51
N LYS A 451 -28.54 -13.38 18.04
CA LYS A 451 -29.29 -14.36 18.86
C LYS A 451 -28.54 -14.83 20.11
N LYS A 452 -27.23 -15.05 19.98
CA LYS A 452 -26.32 -15.46 21.08
C LYS A 452 -25.19 -14.47 21.32
N PHE A 453 -25.31 -13.25 20.79
CA PHE A 453 -24.21 -12.30 20.79
C PHE A 453 -23.72 -11.99 22.20
N PHE A 454 -24.61 -11.66 23.14
CA PHE A 454 -24.22 -11.31 24.50
C PHE A 454 -23.66 -12.51 25.29
N GLU A 455 -24.11 -13.73 25.01
CA GLU A 455 -23.51 -14.95 25.59
C GLU A 455 -22.06 -15.10 25.11
N ARG A 456 -21.82 -14.95 23.80
CA ARG A 456 -20.47 -15.07 23.22
C ARG A 456 -19.54 -13.94 23.66
N LEU A 457 -20.06 -12.71 23.75
CA LEU A 457 -19.29 -11.53 24.16
C LEU A 457 -18.77 -11.66 25.60
N ARG A 458 -19.53 -12.30 26.50
CA ARG A 458 -19.12 -12.59 27.88
C ARG A 458 -18.04 -13.66 27.99
N LEU A 459 -17.82 -14.45 26.93
CA LEU A 459 -16.79 -15.49 26.86
C LEU A 459 -15.49 -15.01 26.22
N LEU A 460 -15.42 -13.74 25.80
CA LEU A 460 -14.20 -13.17 25.25
C LEU A 460 -13.09 -13.14 26.30
N PRO A 461 -11.84 -13.40 25.91
CA PRO A 461 -10.71 -13.33 26.82
C PRO A 461 -10.41 -11.86 27.16
N GLU A 462 -9.60 -11.63 28.19
CA GLU A 462 -9.31 -10.29 28.72
C GLU A 462 -8.91 -9.30 27.63
N GLU A 463 -8.10 -9.72 26.66
CA GLU A 463 -7.58 -8.90 25.56
C GLU A 463 -8.69 -8.32 24.66
N ALA A 464 -9.85 -8.98 24.60
CA ALA A 464 -11.01 -8.57 23.80
C ALA A 464 -12.29 -8.34 24.65
N ALA A 465 -12.22 -8.49 25.97
CA ALA A 465 -13.36 -8.35 26.86
C ALA A 465 -13.87 -6.91 26.92
N VAL A 466 -15.20 -6.75 26.91
CA VAL A 466 -15.89 -5.46 27.01
C VAL A 466 -16.96 -5.52 28.09
N VAL A 467 -17.32 -4.36 28.65
CA VAL A 467 -18.48 -4.25 29.55
C VAL A 467 -19.75 -4.49 28.73
N VAL A 468 -20.49 -5.53 29.12
CA VAL A 468 -21.72 -5.94 28.41
C VAL A 468 -22.93 -5.25 29.03
N ASP A 469 -23.33 -4.12 28.46
CA ASP A 469 -24.63 -3.49 28.68
C ASP A 469 -25.49 -3.68 27.43
N GLU A 470 -26.49 -4.56 27.50
CA GLU A 470 -27.31 -4.95 26.35
C GLU A 470 -28.06 -3.75 25.72
N GLY A 471 -28.39 -2.72 26.51
CA GLY A 471 -29.06 -1.50 26.02
C GLY A 471 -28.17 -0.63 25.12
N LYS A 472 -26.85 -0.86 25.14
CA LYS A 472 -25.84 -0.14 24.34
C LYS A 472 -25.57 -0.79 22.98
N TRP A 473 -26.28 -1.84 22.60
CA TRP A 473 -26.08 -2.51 21.32
C TRP A 473 -27.38 -2.54 20.51
N SER A 474 -27.26 -2.40 19.20
CA SER A 474 -28.36 -2.55 18.26
C SER A 474 -27.82 -3.19 16.99
N PHE A 475 -28.65 -3.97 16.32
CA PHE A 475 -28.23 -4.80 15.19
C PHE A 475 -29.05 -4.43 13.97
N VAL A 476 -28.38 -4.29 12.83
CA VAL A 476 -29.01 -3.91 11.57
C VAL A 476 -28.39 -4.71 10.43
N VAL A 477 -29.20 -5.02 9.43
CA VAL A 477 -28.74 -5.60 8.17
C VAL A 477 -28.62 -4.46 7.14
N PRO A 478 -27.51 -4.38 6.37
CA PRO A 478 -27.36 -3.38 5.33
C PRO A 478 -28.52 -3.39 4.33
N LYS A 479 -28.86 -2.21 3.77
CA LYS A 479 -29.99 -2.04 2.86
C LYS A 479 -29.97 -2.96 1.64
N LEU A 480 -28.78 -3.22 1.09
CA LEU A 480 -28.66 -4.10 -0.07
C LEU A 480 -29.00 -5.55 0.30
N HIS A 481 -28.56 -6.00 1.48
CA HIS A 481 -28.71 -7.37 1.92
C HIS A 481 -30.08 -7.66 2.52
N ILE A 482 -30.72 -6.70 3.20
CA ILE A 482 -31.98 -6.94 3.95
C ILE A 482 -33.11 -7.50 3.08
N ARG A 483 -33.19 -7.14 1.79
CA ARG A 483 -34.18 -7.69 0.86
C ARG A 483 -34.06 -9.20 0.67
N GLY A 484 -32.86 -9.74 0.85
CA GLY A 484 -32.62 -11.17 0.83
C GLY A 484 -33.22 -11.87 2.05
N HIS A 485 -33.39 -11.22 3.19
CA HIS A 485 -33.84 -11.89 4.42
C HIS A 485 -35.35 -12.14 4.43
N GLU A 486 -35.80 -13.05 5.30
CA GLU A 486 -37.23 -13.31 5.51
C GLU A 486 -37.96 -12.08 6.07
N ARG A 487 -39.26 -11.97 5.79
CA ARG A 487 -40.07 -10.79 6.14
C ARG A 487 -39.92 -10.34 7.61
N PRO A 488 -39.96 -11.23 8.63
CA PRO A 488 -39.76 -10.81 10.03
C PRO A 488 -38.38 -10.15 10.27
N CYS A 489 -37.35 -10.61 9.56
CA CYS A 489 -36.02 -9.98 9.64
C CYS A 489 -36.02 -8.60 9.00
N GLN A 490 -36.75 -8.41 7.89
CA GLN A 490 -36.88 -7.11 7.22
C GLN A 490 -37.58 -6.08 8.11
N GLU A 491 -38.60 -6.49 8.84
CA GLU A 491 -39.37 -5.61 9.74
C GLU A 491 -38.62 -5.26 11.03
N THR A 492 -37.61 -6.05 11.41
CA THR A 492 -36.88 -5.88 12.68
C THR A 492 -35.49 -5.27 12.49
N TYR A 493 -34.73 -5.72 11.50
CA TYR A 493 -33.31 -5.40 11.35
C TYR A 493 -33.01 -4.44 10.20
N ALA A 494 -34.03 -3.89 9.51
CA ALA A 494 -33.77 -2.96 8.44
C ALA A 494 -33.14 -1.65 8.95
N LEU A 495 -31.99 -1.28 8.37
CA LEU A 495 -31.23 -0.10 8.77
C LEU A 495 -32.06 1.20 8.76
N HIS A 496 -33.06 1.33 7.87
CA HIS A 496 -33.89 2.52 7.77
C HIS A 496 -34.87 2.71 8.94
N LEU A 497 -35.06 1.69 9.77
CA LEU A 497 -35.87 1.78 10.99
C LEU A 497 -35.06 2.33 12.18
N HIS A 498 -33.73 2.41 12.06
CA HIS A 498 -32.86 2.85 13.14
C HIS A 498 -32.74 4.38 13.18
N PRO A 499 -32.87 5.02 14.36
CA PRO A 499 -32.62 6.45 14.52
C PRO A 499 -31.22 6.87 14.03
N GLY A 500 -31.13 8.04 13.39
CA GLY A 500 -29.87 8.54 12.83
C GLY A 500 -29.47 7.94 11.48
N HIS A 501 -30.37 7.17 10.86
CA HIS A 501 -30.26 6.80 9.46
C HIS A 501 -30.77 7.96 8.57
N PHE A 502 -29.85 8.59 7.84
CA PHE A 502 -30.19 9.56 6.80
C PHE A 502 -30.08 8.87 5.44
N SER A 503 -31.21 8.46 4.86
CA SER A 503 -31.28 8.32 3.41
C SER A 503 -31.48 9.70 2.83
N HIS A 504 -30.56 10.17 1.98
CA HIS A 504 -30.98 11.07 0.92
C HIS A 504 -32.20 10.41 0.24
N PRO A 505 -33.32 11.12 0.05
CA PRO A 505 -34.35 10.62 -0.85
C PRO A 505 -33.64 10.27 -2.17
N PRO A 506 -33.92 9.10 -2.77
CA PRO A 506 -33.44 8.88 -4.12
C PRO A 506 -33.92 10.08 -4.93
N TYR A 507 -33.00 10.78 -5.59
CA TYR A 507 -33.38 11.73 -6.62
C TYR A 507 -34.38 10.99 -7.50
N ARG A 508 -35.64 11.44 -7.48
CA ARG A 508 -36.62 11.07 -8.50
C ARG A 508 -36.05 11.67 -9.78
N THR A 509 -35.28 10.87 -10.52
CA THR A 509 -35.10 11.04 -11.96
C THR A 509 -36.39 10.69 -12.65
#